data_AF-A0A2V8ETI4-F1
#
_entry.id   AF-A0A2V8ETI4-F1
#
_cell.length_a   1.000
_cell.length_b   1.000
_cell.length_c   1.000
_cell.angle_alpha   90.00
_cell.angle_beta   90.00
_cell.angle_gamma   90.00
#
_symmetry.space_group_name_H-M   'P 1'
#
loop_
_entity.id
_entity.type
_entity.pdbx_description
1 polymer ?
#
loop_
_entity_poly.entity_id
_entity_poly.type
_entity_poly.pdbx_seq_one_letter_code
_entity_poly.pdbx_strand_id
1 'polypeptide(L)'
;MLYMTEIDRDDTLGLGKDVVLSGDVNADSFFVVMPHGDQTTTLTLRVPYPLGFAARAGSGRIDDRTGGWKGRGFWSSYSMYTPWHQEGGKGSRPKVVKFQVRPDPLAK
;
A
#
# COMPACT_ATOMS: atom_id res chain seq x y z
N MET A 1 9.22 -7.24 -11.05
CA MET A 1 9.33 -6.09 -11.98
C MET A 1 8.30 -5.08 -11.52
N LEU A 2 8.67 -3.81 -11.34
CA LEU A 2 7.74 -2.79 -10.83
C LEU A 2 6.59 -2.59 -11.84
N TYR A 3 5.35 -2.65 -11.36
CA TYR A 3 4.14 -2.52 -12.19
C TYR A 3 3.20 -1.48 -11.58
N MET A 4 2.83 -0.48 -12.38
CA MET A 4 2.06 0.71 -11.95
C MET A 4 2.73 1.40 -10.76
N THR A 5 3.75 2.21 -11.07
CA THR A 5 4.50 2.96 -10.06
C THR A 5 3.71 4.17 -9.59
N GLU A 6 3.66 4.33 -8.28
CA GLU A 6 2.92 5.38 -7.58
C GLU A 6 3.87 6.20 -6.72
N ILE A 7 3.43 7.40 -6.35
CA ILE A 7 4.16 8.29 -5.45
C ILE A 7 3.26 8.66 -4.28
N ASP A 8 3.68 8.33 -3.06
CA ASP A 8 3.06 8.80 -1.82
C ASP A 8 3.57 10.22 -1.49
N ARG A 9 2.96 11.21 -2.15
CA ARG A 9 3.34 12.63 -2.02
C ARG A 9 3.11 13.18 -0.61
N ASP A 10 2.04 12.73 0.04
CA ASP A 10 1.51 13.33 1.27
C ASP A 10 1.96 12.61 2.56
N ASP A 11 2.94 11.71 2.48
CA ASP A 11 3.40 10.91 3.63
C ASP A 11 2.23 10.11 4.27
N THR A 12 1.43 9.45 3.45
CA THR A 12 0.29 8.66 3.95
C THR A 12 0.74 7.38 4.65
N LEU A 13 1.88 6.82 4.26
CA LEU A 13 2.50 5.64 4.86
C LEU A 13 3.42 5.94 6.05
N GLY A 14 3.72 7.22 6.34
CA GLY A 14 4.64 7.60 7.41
C GLY A 14 6.12 7.33 7.09
N LEU A 15 6.46 7.16 5.82
CA LEU A 15 7.82 6.88 5.33
C LEU A 15 8.54 8.14 4.82
N GLY A 16 7.88 9.29 4.82
CA GLY A 16 8.35 10.53 4.23
C GLY A 16 7.48 10.99 3.05
N LYS A 17 7.74 12.21 2.58
CA LYS A 17 7.10 12.75 1.38
C LYS A 17 7.77 12.21 0.12
N ASP A 18 6.99 12.15 -0.96
CA ASP A 18 7.44 11.78 -2.30
C ASP A 18 8.11 10.40 -2.37
N VAL A 19 7.65 9.47 -1.53
CA VAL A 19 8.10 8.09 -1.51
C VAL A 19 7.56 7.36 -2.74
N VAL A 20 8.45 6.68 -3.46
CA VAL A 20 8.09 5.92 -4.66
C VAL A 20 7.79 4.48 -4.26
N LEU A 21 6.68 3.95 -4.76
CA LEU A 21 6.33 2.55 -4.53
C LEU A 21 5.63 1.94 -5.73
N SER A 22 5.73 0.63 -5.87
CA SER A 22 5.03 -0.11 -6.92
C SER A 22 4.56 -1.43 -6.37
N GLY A 23 3.39 -1.88 -6.81
CA GLY A 23 3.00 -3.28 -6.64
C GLY A 23 4.01 -4.19 -7.33
N ASP A 24 4.43 -5.26 -6.65
CA ASP A 24 5.24 -6.28 -7.29
C ASP A 24 4.34 -7.31 -8.01
N VAL A 25 4.78 -7.72 -9.19
CA VAL A 25 3.96 -8.54 -10.08
C VAL A 25 3.79 -9.93 -9.46
N ASN A 26 2.53 -10.36 -9.30
CA ASN A 26 2.18 -11.63 -8.68
C ASN A 26 2.68 -11.79 -7.23
N ALA A 27 2.81 -10.68 -6.50
CA ALA A 27 3.19 -10.68 -5.10
C ALA A 27 2.18 -9.91 -4.24
N ASP A 28 2.11 -10.32 -2.98
CA ASP A 28 1.33 -9.72 -1.91
C ASP A 28 2.10 -8.57 -1.23
N SER A 29 2.77 -7.74 -2.01
CA SER A 29 3.60 -6.66 -1.48
C SER A 29 3.76 -5.46 -2.38
N PHE A 30 4.16 -4.34 -1.77
CA PHE A 30 4.73 -3.18 -2.45
C PHE A 30 6.24 -3.16 -2.27
N PHE A 31 6.96 -2.90 -3.35
CA PHE A 31 8.36 -2.51 -3.27
C PHE A 31 8.44 -1.00 -3.17
N VAL A 32 9.15 -0.50 -2.17
CA VAL A 32 9.25 0.92 -1.84
C VAL A 32 10.68 1.39 -2.00
N VAL A 33 10.84 2.56 -2.59
CA VAL A 33 12.11 3.24 -2.84
C VAL A 33 12.05 4.62 -2.20
N MET A 34 12.94 4.87 -1.25
CA MET A 34 13.04 6.13 -0.52
C MET A 34 14.38 6.80 -0.83
N PRO A 35 14.40 7.79 -1.74
CA PRO A 35 15.60 8.57 -2.02
C PRO A 35 15.87 9.56 -0.88
N HIS A 36 17.11 9.57 -0.38
CA HIS A 36 17.62 10.49 0.63
C HIS A 36 18.98 11.06 0.18
N GLY A 37 18.94 12.17 -0.56
CA GLY A 37 20.14 12.72 -1.19
C GLY A 37 20.76 11.70 -2.14
N ASP A 38 22.04 11.39 -1.92
CA ASP A 38 22.78 10.40 -2.73
C ASP A 38 22.55 8.94 -2.31
N GLN A 39 21.78 8.71 -1.24
CA GLN A 39 21.49 7.38 -0.74
C GLN A 39 20.06 6.97 -1.09
N THR A 40 19.87 5.68 -1.39
CA THR A 40 18.55 5.10 -1.62
C THR A 40 18.34 3.96 -0.64
N THR A 41 17.27 4.05 0.15
CA THR A 41 16.81 2.93 0.99
C THR A 41 15.62 2.25 0.32
N THR A 42 15.57 0.93 0.42
CA THR A 42 14.46 0.15 -0.13
C THR A 42 13.85 -0.74 0.95
N LEU A 43 12.54 -0.98 0.84
CA LEU A 43 11.83 -1.89 1.73
C LEU A 43 10.68 -2.57 0.99
N THR A 44 10.22 -3.69 1.55
CA THR A 44 9.05 -4.42 1.05
C THR A 44 7.93 -4.34 2.07
N LEU A 45 6.82 -3.69 1.70
CA LEU A 45 5.59 -3.68 2.49
C LEU A 45 4.78 -4.92 2.12
N ARG A 46 4.92 -5.98 2.91
CA ARG A 46 4.21 -7.26 2.72
C ARG A 46 2.84 -7.21 3.40
N VAL A 47 1.83 -7.72 2.70
CA VAL A 47 0.46 -7.94 3.22
C VAL A 47 0.25 -9.45 3.34
N PRO A 48 0.62 -10.07 4.48
CA PRO A 48 0.62 -11.52 4.61
C PRO A 48 -0.79 -12.15 4.62
N TYR A 49 -1.82 -11.33 4.84
CA TYR A 49 -3.21 -11.75 4.94
C TYR A 49 -4.15 -10.56 4.64
N PRO A 50 -5.32 -10.77 4.01
CA PRO A 50 -5.87 -12.04 3.52
C PRO A 50 -5.08 -12.64 2.35
N LEU A 51 -5.14 -13.96 2.19
CA LEU A 51 -4.38 -14.67 1.16
C LEU A 51 -4.87 -14.29 -0.25
N GLY A 52 -3.91 -14.05 -1.15
CA GLY A 52 -4.16 -13.72 -2.55
C GLY A 52 -4.06 -12.23 -2.90
N PHE A 53 -3.62 -11.38 -1.97
CA PHE A 53 -3.45 -9.95 -2.24
C PHE A 53 -2.48 -9.74 -3.40
N ALA A 54 -2.87 -8.87 -4.33
CA ALA A 54 -2.06 -8.47 -5.47
C ALA A 54 -2.16 -6.95 -5.63
N ALA A 55 -1.09 -6.27 -5.26
CA ALA A 55 -0.96 -4.83 -5.40
C ALA A 55 -0.79 -4.45 -6.87
N ARG A 56 -1.50 -3.40 -7.32
CA ARG A 56 -1.28 -2.79 -8.64
C ARG A 56 -1.29 -1.27 -8.54
N ALA A 57 -2.45 -0.66 -8.79
CA ALA A 57 -2.63 0.77 -8.64
C ALA A 57 -2.86 1.11 -7.17
N GLY A 58 -2.27 2.21 -6.73
CA GLY A 58 -2.45 2.74 -5.39
C GLY A 58 -2.34 4.26 -5.32
N SER A 59 -2.91 4.86 -4.29
CA SER A 59 -2.87 6.31 -4.11
C SER A 59 -3.02 6.68 -2.64
N GLY A 60 -2.17 7.59 -2.17
CA GLY A 60 -2.30 8.22 -0.86
C GLY A 60 -3.49 9.17 -0.82
N ARG A 61 -4.24 9.17 0.28
CA ARG A 61 -5.30 10.14 0.55
C ARG A 61 -5.26 10.65 1.99
N ILE A 62 -5.37 11.96 2.16
CA ILE A 62 -5.59 12.62 3.45
C ILE A 62 -7.10 12.85 3.60
N ASP A 63 -7.73 12.07 4.48
CA ASP A 63 -9.16 12.10 4.78
C ASP A 63 -9.47 13.19 5.84
N ASP A 64 -8.58 13.38 6.81
CA ASP A 64 -8.66 14.40 7.86
C ASP A 64 -7.26 14.91 8.19
N ARG A 65 -7.03 16.21 7.99
CA ARG A 65 -5.73 16.86 8.23
C ARG A 65 -5.36 16.93 9.72
N THR A 66 -6.34 16.86 10.61
CA THR A 66 -6.15 16.94 12.07
C THR A 66 -6.18 15.58 12.76
N GLY A 67 -6.63 14.54 12.06
CA GLY A 67 -6.78 13.18 12.59
C GLY A 67 -5.48 12.38 12.73
N GLY A 68 -4.32 12.99 12.52
CA GLY A 68 -3.01 12.35 12.58
C GLY A 68 -2.92 11.12 11.65
N TRP A 69 -2.35 10.01 12.15
CA TRP A 69 -2.20 8.78 11.36
C TRP A 69 -3.54 8.13 10.96
N LYS A 70 -4.62 8.38 11.71
CA LYS A 70 -5.97 7.89 11.38
C LYS A 70 -6.63 8.70 10.27
N GLY A 71 -6.24 9.97 10.15
CA GLY A 71 -6.72 10.90 9.13
C GLY A 71 -6.09 10.69 7.76
N ARG A 72 -5.12 9.79 7.62
CA ARG A 72 -4.47 9.45 6.35
C ARG A 72 -4.53 7.96 6.06
N GLY A 73 -4.39 7.60 4.80
CA GLY A 73 -4.22 6.21 4.40
C GLY A 73 -3.82 6.05 2.94
N PHE A 74 -3.09 4.98 2.68
CA PHE A 74 -2.74 4.57 1.33
C PHE A 74 -3.78 3.58 0.83
N TRP A 75 -4.39 3.87 -0.31
CA TRP A 75 -5.41 3.03 -0.89
C TRP A 75 -4.81 2.21 -2.02
N SER A 76 -5.14 0.92 -2.09
CA SER A 76 -4.74 0.07 -3.21
C SER A 76 -5.90 -0.72 -3.74
N SER A 77 -5.89 -0.92 -5.04
CA SER A 77 -6.68 -1.95 -5.69
C SER A 77 -6.20 -3.35 -5.22
N TYR A 78 -7.16 -4.24 -4.96
CA TYR A 78 -6.91 -5.67 -4.78
C TYR A 78 -7.16 -6.34 -6.14
N SER A 79 -6.10 -6.49 -6.93
CA SER A 79 -6.22 -6.60 -8.39
C SER A 79 -5.92 -7.99 -8.97
N MET A 80 -6.24 -9.06 -8.25
CA MET A 80 -6.16 -10.41 -8.86
C MET A 80 -7.27 -10.56 -9.90
N TYR A 81 -6.91 -11.05 -11.09
CA TYR A 81 -7.86 -11.25 -12.19
C TYR A 81 -8.92 -12.32 -11.91
N THR A 82 -8.66 -13.23 -10.98
CA THR A 82 -9.53 -14.36 -10.63
C THR A 82 -9.93 -14.28 -9.15
N PRO A 83 -10.76 -13.29 -8.74
CA PRO A 83 -11.08 -13.08 -7.32
C PRO A 83 -11.70 -14.31 -6.64
N TRP A 84 -12.29 -15.25 -7.39
CA TRP A 84 -12.81 -16.51 -6.85
C TRP A 84 -11.73 -17.55 -6.48
N HIS A 85 -10.46 -17.33 -6.84
CA HIS A 85 -9.31 -18.11 -6.35
C HIS A 85 -8.68 -17.50 -5.08
N GLN A 86 -9.16 -16.34 -4.62
CA GLN A 86 -8.70 -15.75 -3.37
C GLN A 86 -9.49 -16.29 -2.19
N GLU A 87 -9.03 -15.90 -1.00
CA GLU A 87 -9.81 -16.01 0.21
C GLU A 87 -11.20 -15.37 0.08
N GLY A 88 -12.23 -16.15 0.39
CA GLY A 88 -13.65 -15.83 0.16
C GLY A 88 -14.29 -16.62 -1.00
N GLY A 89 -13.50 -17.17 -1.92
CA GLY A 89 -13.97 -18.13 -2.92
C GLY A 89 -15.00 -17.57 -3.93
N LYS A 90 -15.81 -18.47 -4.50
CA LYS A 90 -16.82 -18.15 -5.54
C LYS A 90 -17.77 -17.04 -5.07
N GLY A 91 -17.93 -16.02 -5.90
CA GLY A 91 -18.76 -14.84 -5.60
C GLY A 91 -17.98 -13.66 -5.01
N SER A 92 -16.70 -13.85 -4.68
CA SER A 92 -15.80 -12.75 -4.31
C SER A 92 -15.74 -11.69 -5.39
N ARG A 93 -15.86 -10.42 -4.97
CA ARG A 93 -15.77 -9.24 -5.84
C ARG A 93 -14.39 -8.59 -5.71
N PRO A 94 -13.97 -7.79 -6.71
CA PRO A 94 -12.83 -6.90 -6.56
C PRO A 94 -12.99 -5.98 -5.34
N LYS A 95 -11.88 -5.65 -4.69
CA LYS A 95 -11.86 -4.84 -3.47
C LYS A 95 -10.88 -3.69 -3.64
N VAL A 96 -11.12 -2.62 -2.88
CA VAL A 96 -10.13 -1.59 -2.61
C VAL A 96 -9.80 -1.67 -1.13
N VAL A 97 -8.53 -1.66 -0.79
CA VAL A 97 -8.05 -1.77 0.59
C VAL A 97 -7.41 -0.46 1.03
N LYS A 98 -7.63 -0.08 2.30
CA LYS A 98 -6.99 1.06 2.96
C LYS A 98 -5.90 0.54 3.90
N PHE A 99 -4.68 1.01 3.70
CA PHE A 99 -3.57 0.81 4.62
C PHE A 99 -3.43 2.04 5.51
N GLN A 100 -3.39 1.80 6.82
CA GLN A 100 -3.08 2.82 7.82
C GLN A 100 -1.89 2.37 8.62
N VAL A 101 -0.86 3.21 8.67
CA VAL A 101 0.39 2.93 9.38
C VAL A 101 0.40 3.76 10.65
N ARG A 102 0.56 3.08 11.79
CA ARG A 102 0.73 3.77 13.08
C ARG A 102 2.16 4.30 13.16
N PRO A 103 2.37 5.50 13.74
CA PRO A 103 3.71 6.04 13.95
C PRO A 103 4.48 5.24 15.01
N ASP A 104 3.77 4.61 15.94
CA ASP A 104 4.31 3.72 16.95
C ASP A 104 3.28 2.62 17.31
N PRO A 105 3.71 1.50 17.94
CA PRO A 105 2.81 0.38 18.24
C PRO A 105 1.68 0.69 19.23
N LEU A 106 1.78 1.77 20.01
CA LEU A 106 0.83 2.15 21.07
C LEU A 106 -0.07 3.33 20.67
N ALA A 107 0.18 3.98 19.54
CA ALA A 107 -0.63 5.08 19.01
C ALA A 107 -2.10 4.66 18.96
N LYS A 108 -3.00 5.39 19.64
CA LYS A 108 -4.41 4.98 19.76
C LYS A 108 -5.28 5.45 18.63
#